data_AF-A0A524D0D4-F1
#
_entry.id   AF-A0A524D0D4-F1
#
_cell.length_a   1.000
_cell.length_b   1.000
_cell.length_c   1.000
_cell.angle_alpha   90.00
_cell.angle_beta   90.00
_cell.angle_gamma   90.00
#
_symmetry.space_group_name_H-M   'P 1'
#
loop_
_entity.id
_entity.type
_entity.pdbx_description
1 polymer ?
#
loop_
_entity_poly.entity_id
_entity_poly.type
_entity_poly.pdbx_seq_one_letter_code
_entity_poly.pdbx_strand_id
1 'polypeptide(L)'
;MNESEAVILGLIFVLLIRVLGFIISLEFFKNLKDTKFIKLILGWCFWIVGGAINLSAQFVSQVAIYEILILFNTIFSATGDLFLLVGILSYFGKISNKIFISLNLLFILGPILAYFFYFYREIIGIISVIRFSLIILFTVYPLIRRHKFQEILSSKTYNWFLFVAVFLYAYIIDYFFLISQGKANGGIVNAHPMELILYFFLLNAVTMMIVILVLHIEYDLTNLQRFELKDTYSHDLGNILQVIYSAAEIMKKDQNFEMLEVIEEHLNKAAYLIKEIRKLSYR
;
A
#
# COMPACT_ATOMS: atom_id res chain seq x y z
N MET A 1 -5.27 32.71 -12.19
CA MET A 1 -4.84 31.97 -10.99
C MET A 1 -3.39 32.33 -10.75
N ASN A 2 -3.08 32.98 -9.64
CA ASN A 2 -1.70 33.30 -9.30
C ASN A 2 -0.91 32.00 -9.02
N GLU A 3 0.41 32.02 -9.21
CA GLU A 3 1.28 30.84 -8.97
C GLU A 3 1.08 30.26 -7.57
N SER A 4 0.92 31.12 -6.56
CA SER A 4 0.63 30.72 -5.18
C SER A 4 -0.71 30.00 -5.00
N GLU A 5 -1.75 30.42 -5.72
CA GLU A 5 -3.07 29.80 -5.65
C GLU A 5 -3.05 28.38 -6.25
N ALA A 6 -2.29 28.17 -7.33
CA ALA A 6 -2.10 26.86 -7.96
C ALA A 6 -1.43 25.86 -7.01
N VAL A 7 -0.37 26.31 -6.33
CA VAL A 7 0.39 25.52 -5.36
C VAL A 7 -0.50 25.14 -4.18
N ILE A 8 -1.18 26.11 -3.58
CA ILE A 8 -2.04 25.88 -2.43
C ILE A 8 -3.15 24.88 -2.77
N LEU A 9 -3.84 25.08 -3.90
CA LEU A 9 -4.92 24.21 -4.32
C LEU A 9 -4.42 22.78 -4.60
N GLY A 10 -3.32 22.63 -5.34
CA GLY A 10 -2.71 21.34 -5.61
C GLY A 10 -2.29 20.58 -4.34
N LEU A 11 -1.78 21.30 -3.34
CA LEU A 11 -1.42 20.75 -2.03
C LEU A 11 -2.64 20.35 -1.19
N ILE A 12 -3.72 21.12 -1.22
CA ILE A 12 -4.96 20.76 -0.53
C ILE A 12 -5.55 19.48 -1.13
N PHE A 13 -5.62 19.39 -2.46
CA PHE A 13 -6.13 18.19 -3.12
C PHE A 13 -5.31 16.95 -2.75
N VAL A 14 -3.97 17.02 -2.79
CA VAL A 14 -3.15 15.84 -2.47
C VAL A 14 -3.30 15.44 -1.00
N LEU A 15 -3.44 16.41 -0.09
CA LEU A 15 -3.69 16.14 1.33
C LEU A 15 -5.02 15.41 1.54
N LEU A 16 -6.09 15.83 0.87
CA LEU A 16 -7.38 15.15 0.95
C LEU A 16 -7.29 13.70 0.47
N ILE A 17 -6.61 13.45 -0.66
CA ILE A 17 -6.42 12.09 -1.18
C ILE A 17 -5.59 11.23 -0.20
N ARG A 18 -4.55 11.80 0.41
CA ARG A 18 -3.74 11.11 1.44
C ARG A 18 -4.56 10.75 2.68
N VAL A 19 -5.47 11.63 3.10
CA VAL A 19 -6.41 11.37 4.20
C VAL A 19 -7.36 10.22 3.84
N LEU A 20 -7.85 10.14 2.60
CA LEU A 20 -8.65 8.99 2.15
C LEU A 20 -7.85 7.68 2.23
N GLY A 21 -6.60 7.67 1.75
CA GLY A 21 -5.71 6.51 1.86
C GLY A 21 -5.46 6.08 3.32
N PHE A 22 -5.29 7.05 4.22
CA PHE A 22 -5.16 6.82 5.66
C PHE A 22 -6.42 6.17 6.26
N ILE A 23 -7.61 6.70 5.97
CA ILE A 23 -8.89 6.16 6.47
C ILE A 23 -9.10 4.72 5.98
N ILE A 24 -8.88 4.46 4.70
CA ILE A 24 -8.98 3.11 4.11
C ILE A 24 -8.04 2.13 4.82
N SER A 25 -6.79 2.54 5.05
CA SER A 25 -5.79 1.70 5.71
C SER A 25 -6.14 1.42 7.18
N LEU A 26 -6.75 2.39 7.88
CA LEU A 26 -7.27 2.21 9.23
C LEU A 26 -8.44 1.23 9.27
N GLU A 27 -9.38 1.34 8.33
CA GLU A 27 -10.51 0.43 8.24
C GLU A 27 -10.05 -1.01 8.00
N PHE A 28 -9.13 -1.22 7.06
CA PHE A 28 -8.52 -2.53 6.84
C PHE A 28 -7.78 -3.04 8.07
N PHE A 29 -7.03 -2.21 8.78
CA PHE A 29 -6.38 -2.62 10.02
C PHE A 29 -7.39 -3.03 11.10
N LYS A 30 -8.48 -2.28 11.27
CA LYS A 30 -9.52 -2.57 12.25
C LYS A 30 -10.17 -3.94 11.98
N ASN A 31 -10.37 -4.28 10.70
CA ASN A 31 -11.02 -5.51 10.29
C ASN A 31 -10.07 -6.72 10.29
N LEU A 32 -8.84 -6.55 9.83
CA LEU A 32 -7.91 -7.66 9.56
C LEU A 32 -6.80 -7.82 10.61
N LYS A 33 -6.49 -6.74 11.37
CA LYS A 33 -5.44 -6.69 12.40
C LYS A 33 -4.04 -7.10 11.91
N ASP A 34 -3.76 -6.95 10.62
CA ASP A 34 -2.48 -7.29 10.01
C ASP A 34 -1.48 -6.12 10.13
N THR A 35 -0.24 -6.46 10.50
CA THR A 35 0.89 -5.52 10.63
C THR A 35 1.22 -4.76 9.35
N LYS A 36 0.89 -5.28 8.15
CA LYS A 36 1.11 -4.55 6.90
C LYS A 36 0.32 -3.22 6.86
N PHE A 37 -0.88 -3.19 7.44
CA PHE A 37 -1.69 -1.99 7.49
C PHE A 37 -1.14 -0.96 8.46
N ILE A 38 -0.47 -1.38 9.55
CA ILE A 38 0.26 -0.45 10.43
C ILE A 38 1.30 0.32 9.61
N LYS A 39 2.02 -0.37 8.71
CA LYS A 39 3.00 0.29 7.84
C LYS A 39 2.32 1.28 6.87
N LEU A 40 1.20 0.89 6.26
CA LEU A 40 0.44 1.79 5.38
C LEU A 40 -0.08 3.02 6.14
N ILE A 41 -0.68 2.83 7.32
CA ILE A 41 -1.16 3.91 8.20
C ILE A 41 -0.03 4.90 8.52
N LEU A 42 1.13 4.40 8.94
CA LEU A 42 2.30 5.24 9.24
C LEU A 42 2.80 5.97 7.99
N GLY A 43 2.82 5.30 6.84
CA GLY A 43 3.22 5.90 5.57
C GLY A 43 2.30 7.06 5.16
N TRP A 44 0.98 6.85 5.21
CA TRP A 44 0.01 7.91 4.95
C TRP A 44 0.13 9.05 5.96
N CYS A 45 0.33 8.74 7.25
CA CYS A 45 0.51 9.75 8.29
C CYS A 45 1.73 10.64 7.99
N PHE A 46 2.88 10.05 7.67
CA PHE A 46 4.08 10.82 7.31
C PHE A 46 3.89 11.65 6.04
N TRP A 47 3.20 11.11 5.03
CA TRP A 47 2.82 11.89 3.84
C TRP A 47 1.87 13.05 4.15
N ILE A 48 0.90 12.88 5.04
CA ILE A 48 0.01 13.97 5.47
C ILE A 48 0.82 15.05 6.18
N VAL A 49 1.70 14.67 7.11
CA VAL A 49 2.56 15.62 7.84
C VAL A 49 3.50 16.35 6.87
N GLY A 50 4.16 15.64 5.95
CA GLY A 50 5.00 16.26 4.92
C GLY A 50 4.21 17.24 4.03
N GLY A 51 3.01 16.84 3.58
CA GLY A 51 2.13 17.72 2.81
C GLY A 51 1.71 18.98 3.58
N ALA A 52 1.41 18.85 4.87
CA ALA A 52 1.05 19.99 5.73
C ALA A 52 2.25 20.94 5.94
N ILE A 53 3.47 20.39 6.08
CA ILE A 53 4.71 21.17 6.15
C ILE A 53 4.94 21.94 4.85
N ASN A 54 4.76 21.29 3.69
CA ASN A 54 4.89 21.92 2.38
C ASN A 54 3.87 23.07 2.21
N LEU A 55 2.62 22.85 2.63
CA LEU A 55 1.59 23.89 2.63
C LEU A 55 1.98 25.06 3.55
N SER A 56 2.46 24.76 4.75
CA SER A 56 2.89 25.77 5.73
C SER A 56 4.07 26.60 5.21
N ALA A 57 5.00 25.98 4.48
CA ALA A 57 6.15 26.66 3.90
C ALA A 57 5.77 27.76 2.89
N GLN A 58 4.58 27.70 2.29
CA GLN A 58 4.08 28.74 1.38
C GLN A 58 3.74 30.06 2.08
N PHE A 59 3.55 30.03 3.40
CA PHE A 59 3.18 31.20 4.20
C PHE A 59 4.34 31.78 5.01
N VAL A 60 5.52 31.18 4.92
CA VAL A 60 6.69 31.58 5.70
C VAL A 60 7.63 32.43 4.84
N SER A 61 7.89 33.65 5.29
CA SER A 61 8.84 34.57 4.66
C SER A 61 10.26 34.49 5.25
N GLN A 62 10.40 33.96 6.48
CA GLN A 62 11.69 33.86 7.15
C GLN A 62 12.51 32.68 6.61
N VAL A 63 13.66 32.99 6.00
CA VAL A 63 14.55 32.02 5.33
C VAL A 63 14.91 30.84 6.23
N ALA A 64 15.32 31.09 7.47
CA ALA A 64 15.73 30.03 8.40
C ALA A 64 14.58 29.04 8.70
N ILE A 65 13.36 29.53 8.88
CA ILE A 65 12.19 28.67 9.12
C ILE A 65 11.84 27.90 7.84
N TYR A 66 11.90 28.55 6.69
CA TYR A 66 11.64 27.92 5.39
C TYR A 66 12.60 26.75 5.11
N GLU A 67 13.90 26.90 5.38
CA GLU A 67 14.89 25.84 5.23
C GLU A 67 14.65 24.66 6.17
N ILE A 68 14.26 24.92 7.42
CA ILE A 68 13.86 23.89 8.38
C ILE A 68 12.61 23.12 7.89
N LEU A 69 11.64 23.81 7.29
CA LEU A 69 10.45 23.18 6.73
C LEU A 69 10.80 22.30 5.52
N ILE A 70 11.71 22.73 4.64
CA ILE A 70 12.24 21.88 3.55
C ILE A 70 12.87 20.60 4.10
N LEU A 71 13.69 20.73 5.15
CA LEU A 71 14.34 19.60 5.80
C LEU A 71 13.31 18.59 6.33
N PHE A 72 12.35 19.04 7.12
CA PHE A 72 11.32 18.15 7.66
C PHE A 72 10.44 17.54 6.56
N ASN A 73 10.04 18.32 5.54
CA ASN A 73 9.27 17.77 4.43
C ASN A 73 10.02 16.66 3.69
N THR A 74 11.34 16.82 3.52
CA THR A 74 12.20 15.81 2.89
C THR A 74 12.20 14.52 3.71
N ILE A 75 12.37 14.63 5.04
CA ILE A 75 12.36 13.48 5.96
C ILE A 75 11.01 12.78 5.91
N PHE A 76 9.91 13.50 6.14
CA PHE A 76 8.56 12.93 6.23
C PHE A 76 8.08 12.37 4.89
N SER A 77 8.42 13.00 3.76
CA SER A 77 8.08 12.47 2.44
C SER A 77 8.83 11.16 2.16
N ALA A 78 10.14 11.11 2.44
CA ALA A 78 10.95 9.93 2.18
C ALA A 78 10.61 8.75 3.10
N THR A 79 10.35 9.00 4.38
CA THR A 79 9.87 7.96 5.31
C THR A 79 8.46 7.51 4.92
N GLY A 80 7.57 8.43 4.53
CA GLY A 80 6.24 8.11 4.02
C GLY A 80 6.28 7.17 2.81
N ASP A 81 7.12 7.49 1.82
CA ASP A 81 7.36 6.62 0.64
C ASP A 81 7.80 5.23 1.08
N LEU A 82 8.83 5.14 1.93
CA LEU A 82 9.38 3.86 2.38
C LEU A 82 8.32 3.01 3.09
N PHE A 83 7.53 3.59 3.98
CA PHE A 83 6.48 2.89 4.71
C PHE A 83 5.36 2.39 3.79
N LEU A 84 4.91 3.21 2.82
CA LEU A 84 3.90 2.81 1.84
C LEU A 84 4.40 1.71 0.92
N LEU A 85 5.60 1.87 0.35
CA LEU A 85 6.22 0.86 -0.52
C LEU A 85 6.39 -0.46 0.23
N VAL A 86 6.89 -0.44 1.46
CA VAL A 86 7.05 -1.67 2.25
C VAL A 86 5.69 -2.25 2.63
N GLY A 87 4.69 -1.43 2.93
CA GLY A 87 3.31 -1.86 3.16
C GLY A 87 2.74 -2.62 1.96
N ILE A 88 2.86 -2.05 0.76
CA ILE A 88 2.39 -2.68 -0.49
C ILE A 88 3.20 -3.95 -0.82
N LEU A 89 4.53 -3.94 -0.68
CA LEU A 89 5.33 -5.14 -0.93
C LEU A 89 5.07 -6.27 0.07
N SER A 90 4.63 -5.93 1.28
CA SER A 90 4.32 -6.94 2.31
C SER A 90 3.20 -7.90 1.88
N TYR A 91 2.40 -7.52 0.86
CA TYR A 91 1.43 -8.42 0.23
C TYR A 91 2.08 -9.55 -0.59
N PHE A 92 3.30 -9.35 -1.08
CA PHE A 92 3.96 -10.26 -2.02
C PHE A 92 5.17 -10.98 -1.42
N GLY A 93 5.61 -10.56 -0.23
CA GLY A 93 6.72 -11.21 0.45
C GLY A 93 7.16 -10.50 1.73
N LYS A 94 7.94 -11.21 2.54
CA LYS A 94 8.55 -10.65 3.75
C LYS A 94 9.74 -9.78 3.36
N ILE A 95 9.72 -8.53 3.81
CA ILE A 95 10.87 -7.62 3.73
C ILE A 95 11.68 -7.74 5.01
N SER A 96 13.01 -7.76 4.88
CA SER A 96 13.92 -7.78 6.02
C SER A 96 13.76 -6.53 6.87
N ASN A 97 13.38 -6.71 8.15
CA ASN A 97 13.28 -5.61 9.11
C ASN A 97 14.60 -4.85 9.27
N LYS A 98 15.75 -5.52 9.12
CA LYS A 98 17.07 -4.87 9.19
C LYS A 98 17.23 -3.82 8.09
N ILE A 99 16.92 -4.19 6.84
CA ILE A 99 16.98 -3.27 5.70
C ILE A 99 16.02 -2.10 5.90
N PHE A 100 14.79 -2.39 6.35
CA PHE A 100 13.79 -1.37 6.61
C PHE A 100 14.22 -0.34 7.66
N ILE A 101 14.79 -0.80 8.78
CA ILE A 101 15.30 0.08 9.85
C ILE A 101 16.49 0.90 9.34
N SER A 102 17.44 0.28 8.64
CA SER A 102 18.60 0.98 8.09
C SER A 102 18.21 2.09 7.10
N LEU A 103 17.24 1.83 6.22
CA LEU A 103 16.76 2.85 5.27
C LEU A 103 16.01 4.00 5.98
N ASN A 104 15.21 3.70 7.00
CA ASN A 104 14.56 4.74 7.81
C ASN A 104 15.59 5.62 8.54
N LEU A 105 16.60 5.00 9.18
CA LEU A 105 17.67 5.75 9.83
C LEU A 105 18.42 6.62 8.84
N LEU A 106 18.68 6.13 7.62
CA LEU A 106 19.30 6.91 6.55
C LEU A 106 18.44 8.13 6.17
N PHE A 107 17.13 7.96 5.98
CA PHE A 107 16.23 9.05 5.61
C PHE A 107 15.98 10.08 6.71
N ILE A 108 16.24 9.74 7.98
CA ILE A 108 16.12 10.67 9.10
C ILE A 108 17.48 11.31 9.41
N LEU A 109 18.49 10.49 9.71
CA LEU A 109 19.80 10.97 10.15
C LEU A 109 20.59 11.61 9.02
N GLY A 110 20.50 11.09 7.79
CA GLY A 110 21.19 11.65 6.62
C GLY A 110 20.92 13.14 6.44
N PRO A 111 19.65 13.56 6.23
CA PRO A 111 19.32 14.98 6.09
C PRO A 111 19.57 15.82 7.35
N ILE A 112 19.43 15.26 8.56
CA ILE A 112 19.72 16.00 9.80
C ILE A 112 21.23 16.31 9.89
N LEU A 113 22.08 15.30 9.71
CA LEU A 113 23.54 15.50 9.75
C LEU A 113 23.98 16.47 8.66
N ALA A 114 23.44 16.34 7.46
CA ALA A 114 23.67 17.24 6.33
C ALA A 114 23.42 18.71 6.64
N TYR A 115 22.32 18.97 7.33
CA TYR A 115 21.89 20.31 7.70
C TYR A 115 22.93 20.99 8.60
N PHE A 116 23.53 20.26 9.55
CA PHE A 116 24.56 20.80 10.44
C PHE A 116 25.91 21.05 9.77
N PHE A 117 26.20 20.43 8.62
CA PHE A 117 27.45 20.63 7.87
C PHE A 117 27.35 21.66 6.73
N TYR A 118 26.25 22.41 6.63
CA TYR A 118 25.99 23.40 5.58
C TYR A 118 25.97 22.86 4.12
N PHE A 119 25.92 21.53 3.92
CA PHE A 119 25.76 20.85 2.62
C PHE A 119 24.31 20.38 2.37
N TYR A 120 23.33 21.11 2.90
CA TYR A 120 21.96 20.61 2.99
C TYR A 120 21.28 20.47 1.61
N ARG A 121 21.62 21.33 0.64
CA ARG A 121 21.02 21.31 -0.71
C ARG A 121 21.47 20.09 -1.51
N GLU A 122 22.77 19.80 -1.49
CA GLU A 122 23.38 18.64 -2.14
C GLU A 122 22.82 17.33 -1.57
N ILE A 123 22.61 17.29 -0.26
CA ILE A 123 22.12 16.08 0.41
C ILE A 123 20.61 15.88 0.20
N ILE A 124 19.80 16.94 0.09
CA ILE A 124 18.41 16.82 -0.37
C ILE A 124 18.36 16.17 -1.77
N GLY A 125 19.28 16.55 -2.66
CA GLY A 125 19.44 15.92 -3.97
C GLY A 125 19.76 14.43 -3.89
N ILE A 126 20.78 14.05 -3.10
CA ILE A 126 21.18 12.66 -2.89
C ILE A 126 20.03 11.82 -2.29
N ILE A 127 19.34 12.34 -1.29
CA ILE A 127 18.18 11.66 -0.67
C ILE A 127 17.06 11.47 -1.68
N SER A 128 16.82 12.47 -2.53
CA SER A 128 15.82 12.37 -3.60
C SER A 128 16.21 11.27 -4.60
N VAL A 129 17.48 11.17 -4.98
CA VAL A 129 17.99 10.08 -5.84
C VAL A 129 17.80 8.71 -5.19
N ILE A 130 18.16 8.56 -3.92
CA ILE A 130 17.99 7.29 -3.18
C ILE A 130 16.50 6.92 -3.09
N ARG A 131 15.65 7.89 -2.72
CA ARG A 131 14.19 7.73 -2.64
C ARG A 131 13.61 7.22 -3.95
N PHE A 132 13.94 7.87 -5.08
CA PHE A 132 13.42 7.42 -6.37
C PHE A 132 14.04 6.12 -6.85
N SER A 133 15.31 5.84 -6.51
CA SER A 133 15.91 4.53 -6.79
C SER A 133 15.15 3.41 -6.09
N LEU A 134 14.71 3.62 -4.84
CA LEU A 134 13.85 2.67 -4.13
C LEU A 134 12.48 2.52 -4.79
N ILE A 135 11.86 3.62 -5.24
CA ILE A 135 10.58 3.57 -5.97
C ILE A 135 10.75 2.76 -7.27
N ILE A 136 11.83 2.97 -8.02
CA ILE A 136 12.12 2.22 -9.26
C ILE A 136 12.33 0.74 -8.96
N LEU A 137 13.11 0.40 -7.93
CA LEU A 137 13.29 -0.98 -7.51
C LEU A 137 11.96 -1.64 -7.11
N PHE A 138 11.10 -0.88 -6.42
CA PHE A 138 9.77 -1.32 -6.04
C PHE A 138 8.86 -1.57 -7.24
N THR A 139 8.89 -0.72 -8.27
CA THR A 139 8.04 -0.92 -9.46
C THR A 139 8.57 -2.04 -10.36
N VAL A 140 9.91 -2.21 -10.43
CA VAL A 140 10.54 -3.24 -11.26
C VAL A 140 10.42 -4.63 -10.64
N TYR A 141 10.49 -4.78 -9.32
CA TYR A 141 10.48 -6.10 -8.68
C TYR A 141 9.23 -6.95 -9.00
N PRO A 142 7.99 -6.41 -8.92
CA PRO A 142 6.78 -7.09 -9.37
C PRO A 142 6.76 -7.44 -10.85
N LEU A 143 7.36 -6.60 -11.71
CA LEU A 143 7.45 -6.85 -13.15
C LEU A 143 8.36 -8.04 -13.45
N ILE A 144 9.52 -8.12 -12.79
CA ILE A 144 10.45 -9.25 -12.95
C ILE A 144 9.80 -10.56 -12.48
N ARG A 145 9.01 -10.51 -11.41
CA ARG A 145 8.34 -11.70 -10.83
C ARG A 145 6.88 -11.83 -11.27
N ARG A 146 6.54 -11.36 -12.48
CA ARG A 146 5.16 -11.32 -13.00
C ARG A 146 4.36 -12.60 -12.76
N HIS A 147 4.94 -13.78 -13.05
CA HIS A 147 4.24 -15.06 -12.88
C HIS A 147 3.75 -15.27 -11.43
N LYS A 148 4.62 -15.02 -10.45
CA LYS A 148 4.26 -15.13 -9.02
C LYS A 148 3.22 -14.09 -8.59
N PHE A 149 3.25 -12.91 -9.20
CA PHE A 149 2.27 -11.87 -8.91
C PHE A 149 0.90 -12.19 -9.51
N GLN A 150 0.86 -12.77 -10.72
CA GLN A 150 -0.38 -13.18 -11.39
C GLN A 150 -1.01 -14.44 -10.77
N GLU A 151 -0.24 -15.24 -10.02
CA GLU A 151 -0.80 -16.32 -9.19
C GLU A 151 -1.64 -15.77 -8.02
N ILE A 152 -1.29 -14.59 -7.50
CA ILE A 152 -1.91 -14.00 -6.31
C ILE A 152 -2.94 -12.92 -6.68
N LEU A 153 -2.71 -12.19 -7.77
CA LEU A 153 -3.54 -11.06 -8.20
C LEU A 153 -4.26 -11.34 -9.50
N SER A 154 -5.47 -10.79 -9.62
CA SER A 154 -6.18 -10.79 -10.89
C SER A 154 -5.44 -9.96 -11.95
N SER A 155 -5.71 -10.25 -13.23
CA SER A 155 -5.19 -9.44 -14.35
C SER A 155 -5.60 -7.96 -14.23
N LYS A 156 -6.74 -7.66 -13.61
CA LYS A 156 -7.23 -6.29 -13.42
C LYS A 156 -6.34 -5.52 -12.43
N THR A 157 -6.01 -6.13 -11.30
CA THR A 157 -5.14 -5.50 -10.28
C THR A 157 -3.71 -5.36 -10.78
N TYR A 158 -3.21 -6.33 -11.55
CA TYR A 158 -1.93 -6.20 -12.22
C TYR A 158 -1.91 -5.02 -13.21
N ASN A 159 -2.99 -4.80 -13.97
CA ASN A 159 -3.07 -3.63 -14.86
C ASN A 159 -3.09 -2.31 -14.08
N TRP A 160 -3.79 -2.24 -12.94
CA TRP A 160 -3.72 -1.08 -12.04
C TRP A 160 -2.30 -0.82 -11.53
N PHE A 161 -1.56 -1.87 -11.19
CA PHE A 161 -0.15 -1.75 -10.83
C PHE A 161 0.69 -1.17 -11.97
N LEU A 162 0.46 -1.59 -13.21
CA LEU A 162 1.13 -1.02 -14.38
C LEU A 162 0.81 0.46 -14.57
N PHE A 163 -0.45 0.87 -14.41
CA PHE A 163 -0.84 2.28 -14.48
C PHE A 163 -0.14 3.11 -13.39
N VAL A 164 -0.09 2.62 -12.15
CA VAL A 164 0.66 3.26 -11.06
C VAL A 164 2.13 3.43 -11.43
N ALA A 165 2.76 2.39 -11.99
CA ALA A 165 4.16 2.46 -12.39
C ALA A 165 4.39 3.52 -13.47
N VAL A 166 3.56 3.58 -14.51
CA VAL A 166 3.67 4.58 -15.59
C VAL A 166 3.57 6.01 -15.03
N PHE A 167 2.56 6.28 -14.20
CA PHE A 167 2.39 7.60 -13.59
C PHE A 167 3.51 7.95 -12.62
N LEU A 168 4.03 6.97 -11.87
CA LEU A 168 5.22 7.15 -11.03
C LEU A 168 6.43 7.54 -11.87
N TYR A 169 6.70 6.86 -12.99
CA TYR A 169 7.82 7.21 -13.86
C TYR A 169 7.66 8.61 -14.47
N ALA A 170 6.46 8.97 -14.93
CA ALA A 170 6.18 10.32 -15.43
C ALA A 170 6.43 11.38 -14.35
N TYR A 171 5.97 11.15 -13.12
CA TYR A 171 6.23 12.02 -11.97
C TYR A 171 7.72 12.13 -11.63
N ILE A 172 8.46 11.02 -11.65
CA ILE A 172 9.91 11.00 -11.41
C ILE A 172 10.65 11.86 -12.43
N ILE A 173 10.32 11.70 -13.72
CA ILE A 173 10.94 12.45 -14.82
C ILE A 173 10.68 13.95 -14.64
N ASP A 174 9.43 14.34 -14.40
CA ASP A 174 9.04 15.74 -14.18
C ASP A 174 9.77 16.33 -12.97
N TYR A 175 9.84 15.59 -11.86
CA TYR A 175 10.55 16.04 -10.66
C TYR A 175 12.04 16.23 -10.88
N PHE A 176 12.73 15.30 -11.56
CA PHE A 176 14.15 15.45 -11.88
C PHE A 176 14.41 16.60 -12.86
N PHE A 177 13.50 16.82 -13.81
CA PHE A 177 13.57 17.98 -14.69
C PHE A 177 13.51 19.29 -13.90
N LEU A 178 12.58 19.41 -12.95
CA LEU A 178 12.47 20.60 -12.08
C LEU A 178 13.70 20.79 -11.17
N ILE A 179 14.26 19.71 -10.62
CA ILE A 179 15.51 19.77 -9.85
C ILE A 179 16.67 20.27 -10.72
N SER A 180 16.80 19.76 -11.94
CA SER A 180 17.91 20.13 -12.83
C SER A 180 17.93 21.61 -13.19
N GLN A 181 16.77 22.28 -13.11
CA GLN A 181 16.61 23.71 -13.32
C GLN A 181 16.70 24.54 -12.03
N GLY A 182 16.93 23.91 -10.88
CA GLY A 182 16.95 24.57 -9.57
C GLY A 182 15.57 25.01 -9.07
N LYS A 183 14.48 24.50 -9.67
CA LYS A 183 13.10 24.91 -9.39
C LYS A 183 12.42 24.06 -8.31
N ALA A 184 12.98 22.91 -7.95
CA ALA A 184 12.44 22.03 -6.91
C ALA A 184 13.49 21.72 -5.85
N ASN A 185 13.14 21.92 -4.57
CA ASN A 185 14.00 21.61 -3.43
C ASN A 185 13.18 20.87 -2.36
N GLY A 186 13.53 19.61 -2.11
CA GLY A 186 12.89 18.81 -1.05
C GLY A 186 11.38 18.64 -1.20
N GLY A 187 10.85 18.74 -2.43
CA GLY A 187 9.41 18.62 -2.72
C GLY A 187 8.63 19.94 -2.73
N ILE A 188 9.27 21.06 -2.37
CA ILE A 188 8.74 22.40 -2.57
C ILE A 188 9.20 22.88 -3.95
N VAL A 189 8.25 23.31 -4.78
CA VAL A 189 8.47 23.68 -6.17
C VAL A 189 8.17 25.16 -6.36
N ASN A 190 9.13 25.89 -6.94
CA ASN A 190 9.00 27.26 -7.37
C ASN A 190 9.28 27.32 -8.88
N ALA A 191 8.22 27.26 -9.66
CA ALA A 191 8.27 27.05 -11.10
C ALA A 191 7.15 27.85 -11.80
N HIS A 192 7.19 27.92 -13.13
CA HIS A 192 6.14 28.61 -13.87
C HIS A 192 4.77 27.89 -13.75
N PRO A 193 3.64 28.58 -13.99
CA PRO A 193 2.31 28.02 -13.74
C PRO A 193 2.05 26.68 -14.42
N MET A 194 2.51 26.50 -15.67
CA MET A 194 2.31 25.26 -16.42
C MET A 194 3.10 24.08 -15.81
N GLU A 195 4.32 24.33 -15.36
CA GLU A 195 5.18 23.35 -14.71
C GLU A 195 4.58 22.92 -13.37
N LEU A 196 4.05 23.88 -12.59
CA LEU A 196 3.34 23.61 -11.34
C LEU A 196 2.08 22.78 -11.57
N ILE A 197 1.28 23.10 -12.59
CA ILE A 197 0.07 22.34 -12.92
C ILE A 197 0.42 20.89 -13.26
N LEU A 198 1.44 20.67 -14.10
CA LEU A 198 1.89 19.33 -14.47
C LEU A 198 2.38 18.54 -13.25
N TYR A 199 3.23 19.16 -12.43
CA TYR A 199 3.76 18.55 -11.21
C TYR A 199 2.66 18.13 -10.24
N PHE A 200 1.73 19.03 -9.92
CA PHE A 200 0.63 18.73 -9.01
C PHE A 200 -0.38 17.75 -9.60
N PHE A 201 -0.63 17.79 -10.92
CA PHE A 201 -1.45 16.79 -11.59
C PHE A 201 -0.86 15.39 -11.43
N LEU A 202 0.43 15.23 -11.74
CA LEU A 202 1.12 13.94 -11.61
C LEU A 202 1.18 13.47 -10.16
N LEU A 203 1.50 14.35 -9.22
CA LEU A 203 1.53 14.04 -7.78
C LEU A 203 0.17 13.55 -7.27
N ASN A 204 -0.91 14.25 -7.63
CA ASN A 204 -2.27 13.88 -7.25
C ASN A 204 -2.69 12.56 -7.91
N ALA A 205 -2.41 12.38 -9.20
CA ALA A 205 -2.72 11.17 -9.93
C ALA A 205 -2.01 9.94 -9.34
N VAL A 206 -0.70 10.03 -9.09
CA VAL A 206 0.07 8.96 -8.43
C VAL A 206 -0.53 8.61 -7.07
N THR A 207 -0.81 9.62 -6.23
CA THR A 207 -1.37 9.40 -4.89
C THR A 207 -2.72 8.69 -4.97
N MET A 208 -3.61 9.13 -5.86
CA MET A 208 -4.93 8.52 -6.07
C MET A 208 -4.81 7.08 -6.58
N MET A 209 -3.92 6.83 -7.56
CA MET A 209 -3.73 5.49 -8.11
C MET A 209 -3.16 4.52 -7.08
N ILE A 210 -2.29 4.97 -6.17
CA ILE A 210 -1.79 4.16 -5.07
C ILE A 210 -2.94 3.74 -4.14
N VAL A 211 -3.86 4.65 -3.80
CA VAL A 211 -5.06 4.31 -3.00
C VAL A 211 -5.90 3.25 -3.72
N ILE A 212 -6.18 3.44 -5.01
CA ILE A 212 -6.96 2.51 -5.83
C ILE A 212 -6.28 1.13 -5.91
N LEU A 213 -4.95 1.11 -6.06
CA LEU A 213 -4.17 -0.12 -6.12
C LEU A 213 -4.27 -0.91 -4.81
N VAL A 214 -4.13 -0.24 -3.66
CA VAL A 214 -4.27 -0.89 -2.35
C VAL A 214 -5.66 -1.52 -2.19
N LEU A 215 -6.72 -0.81 -2.60
CA LEU A 215 -8.08 -1.36 -2.58
C LEU A 215 -8.22 -2.62 -3.47
N HIS A 216 -7.68 -2.58 -4.68
CA HIS A 216 -7.77 -3.71 -5.61
C HIS A 216 -6.95 -4.93 -5.15
N ILE A 217 -5.76 -4.71 -4.58
CA ILE A 217 -4.94 -5.78 -3.99
C ILE A 217 -5.71 -6.45 -2.86
N GLU A 218 -6.31 -5.68 -1.95
CA GLU A 218 -7.04 -6.24 -0.81
C GLU A 218 -8.30 -6.99 -1.25
N TYR A 219 -9.02 -6.45 -2.23
CA TYR A 219 -10.20 -7.09 -2.80
C TYR A 219 -9.86 -8.46 -3.42
N ASP A 220 -8.81 -8.53 -4.24
CA ASP A 220 -8.39 -9.78 -4.86
C ASP A 220 -7.96 -10.83 -3.84
N LEU A 221 -7.20 -10.43 -2.83
CA LEU A 221 -6.75 -11.34 -1.77
C LEU A 221 -7.90 -11.85 -0.91
N THR A 222 -8.86 -10.98 -0.57
CA THR A 222 -10.06 -11.39 0.15
C THR A 222 -10.88 -12.39 -0.66
N ASN A 223 -10.98 -12.19 -1.97
CA ASN A 223 -11.69 -13.13 -2.85
C ASN A 223 -10.95 -14.45 -3.00
N LEU A 224 -9.63 -14.43 -3.12
CA LEU A 224 -8.81 -15.64 -3.17
C LEU A 224 -9.01 -16.47 -1.90
N GLN A 225 -8.91 -15.84 -0.73
CA GLN A 225 -9.14 -16.51 0.55
C GLN A 225 -10.57 -17.08 0.66
N ARG A 226 -11.58 -16.33 0.21
CA ARG A 226 -12.96 -16.81 0.18
C ARG A 226 -13.13 -18.00 -0.77
N PHE A 227 -12.43 -18.00 -1.90
CA PHE A 227 -12.46 -19.11 -2.86
C PHE A 227 -11.78 -20.37 -2.29
N GLU A 228 -10.59 -20.23 -1.71
CA GLU A 228 -9.86 -21.33 -1.06
C GLU A 228 -10.66 -21.95 0.10
N LEU A 229 -11.30 -21.10 0.92
CA LEU A 229 -12.19 -21.56 1.99
C LEU A 229 -13.40 -22.31 1.41
N LYS A 230 -14.04 -21.76 0.37
CA LYS A 230 -15.18 -22.42 -0.28
C LYS A 230 -14.79 -23.78 -0.84
N ASP A 231 -13.63 -23.90 -1.47
CA ASP A 231 -13.15 -25.15 -2.06
C ASP A 231 -12.87 -26.19 -0.96
N THR A 232 -12.15 -25.80 0.09
CA THR A 232 -11.87 -26.65 1.26
C THR A 232 -13.15 -27.16 1.90
N TYR A 233 -14.10 -26.27 2.17
CA TYR A 233 -15.37 -26.65 2.76
C TYR A 233 -16.22 -27.53 1.85
N SER A 234 -16.18 -27.31 0.53
CA SER A 234 -16.89 -28.14 -0.44
C SER A 234 -16.30 -29.56 -0.48
N HIS A 235 -14.97 -29.67 -0.45
CA HIS A 235 -14.26 -30.95 -0.38
C HIS A 235 -14.57 -31.71 0.91
N ASP A 236 -14.52 -31.05 2.06
CA ASP A 236 -14.79 -31.66 3.36
C ASP A 236 -16.26 -32.12 3.48
N LEU A 237 -17.21 -31.31 3.01
CA LEU A 237 -18.61 -31.70 2.94
C LEU A 237 -18.81 -32.89 1.99
N GLY A 238 -18.12 -32.91 0.85
CA GLY A 238 -18.13 -34.03 -0.09
C GLY A 238 -17.68 -35.33 0.57
N ASN A 239 -16.55 -35.30 1.28
CA ASN A 239 -16.02 -36.47 2.01
C ASN A 239 -17.00 -36.96 3.09
N ILE A 240 -17.57 -36.04 3.85
CA ILE A 240 -18.55 -36.37 4.90
C ILE A 240 -19.79 -37.02 4.29
N LEU A 241 -20.32 -36.47 3.20
CA LEU A 241 -21.48 -37.03 2.50
C LEU A 241 -21.20 -38.42 1.91
N GLN A 242 -19.99 -38.65 1.39
CA GLN A 242 -19.58 -39.97 0.91
C GLN A 242 -19.54 -41.00 2.05
N VAL A 243 -18.97 -40.64 3.21
CA VAL A 243 -18.94 -41.53 4.39
C VAL A 243 -20.37 -41.85 4.86
N ILE A 244 -21.25 -40.83 4.96
CA ILE A 244 -22.66 -41.03 5.32
C ILE A 244 -23.34 -41.98 4.33
N TYR A 245 -23.14 -41.77 3.02
CA TYR A 245 -23.76 -42.59 1.99
C TYR A 245 -23.28 -44.05 2.05
N SER A 246 -21.96 -44.28 2.16
CA SER A 246 -21.39 -45.62 2.28
C SER A 246 -21.86 -46.33 3.55
N ALA A 247 -21.87 -45.64 4.69
CA ALA A 247 -22.36 -46.21 5.95
C ALA A 247 -23.86 -46.55 5.86
N ALA A 248 -24.68 -45.71 5.22
CA ALA A 248 -26.09 -45.96 5.01
C ALA A 248 -26.35 -47.16 4.07
N GLU A 249 -25.54 -47.32 3.02
CA GLU A 249 -25.61 -48.50 2.15
C GLU A 249 -25.25 -49.80 2.88
N ILE A 250 -24.18 -49.78 3.70
CA ILE A 250 -23.77 -50.94 4.50
C ILE A 250 -24.86 -51.28 5.52
N MET A 251 -25.41 -50.28 6.22
CA MET A 251 -26.50 -50.47 7.17
C MET A 251 -27.73 -51.09 6.49
N LYS A 252 -28.06 -50.66 5.27
CA LYS A 252 -29.20 -51.17 4.51
C LYS A 252 -28.99 -52.62 4.04
N LYS A 253 -27.76 -53.03 3.73
CA LYS A 253 -27.44 -54.39 3.28
C LYS A 253 -27.31 -55.38 4.44
N ASP A 254 -26.59 -54.99 5.49
CA ASP A 254 -26.14 -55.92 6.53
C ASP A 254 -26.86 -55.72 7.89
N GLN A 255 -27.82 -54.78 7.98
CA GLN A 255 -28.47 -54.36 9.23
C GLN A 255 -27.47 -54.03 10.36
N ASN A 256 -26.29 -53.54 9.99
CA ASN A 256 -25.25 -53.20 10.95
C ASN A 256 -25.57 -51.86 11.63
N PHE A 257 -26.12 -51.93 12.83
CA PHE A 257 -26.50 -50.75 13.62
C PHE A 257 -25.30 -49.90 14.07
N GLU A 258 -24.07 -50.41 14.08
CA GLU A 258 -22.86 -49.60 14.37
C GLU A 258 -22.64 -48.52 13.30
N MET A 259 -23.13 -48.74 12.08
CA MET A 259 -23.08 -47.73 11.01
C MET A 259 -24.00 -46.53 11.28
N LEU A 260 -25.01 -46.68 12.15
CA LEU A 260 -25.90 -45.60 12.53
C LEU A 260 -25.16 -44.55 13.38
N GLU A 261 -24.26 -44.98 14.28
CA GLU A 261 -23.40 -44.08 15.06
C GLU A 261 -22.42 -43.32 14.15
N VAL A 262 -21.84 -44.00 13.14
CA VAL A 262 -20.95 -43.37 12.15
C VAL A 262 -21.69 -42.29 11.34
N ILE A 263 -22.94 -42.56 10.94
CA ILE A 263 -23.80 -41.60 10.23
C ILE A 263 -24.11 -40.40 11.11
N GLU A 264 -24.52 -40.61 12.37
CA GLU A 264 -24.83 -39.52 13.30
C GLU A 264 -23.60 -38.63 13.58
N GLU A 265 -22.43 -39.24 13.79
CA GLU A 265 -21.18 -38.50 13.98
C GLU A 265 -20.86 -37.61 12.78
N HIS A 266 -20.98 -38.15 11.56
CA HIS A 266 -20.66 -37.42 10.33
C HIS A 266 -21.73 -36.38 9.96
N LEU A 267 -23.01 -36.61 10.28
CA LEU A 267 -24.06 -35.60 10.19
C LEU A 267 -23.79 -34.42 11.14
N ASN A 268 -23.33 -34.69 12.36
CA ASN A 268 -22.94 -33.65 13.31
C ASN A 268 -21.74 -32.84 12.80
N LYS A 269 -20.73 -33.49 12.20
CA LYS A 269 -19.61 -32.81 11.53
C LYS A 269 -20.08 -31.93 10.36
N ALA A 270 -20.99 -32.44 9.51
CA ALA A 270 -21.58 -31.66 8.42
C ALA A 270 -22.33 -30.42 8.94
N ALA A 271 -23.18 -30.60 9.96
CA ALA A 271 -23.94 -29.51 10.56
C ALA A 271 -23.03 -28.44 11.16
N TYR A 272 -21.94 -28.84 11.82
CA TYR A 272 -20.91 -27.93 12.32
C TYR A 272 -20.24 -27.15 11.18
N LEU A 273 -19.79 -27.82 10.11
CA LEU A 273 -19.19 -27.19 8.95
C LEU A 273 -20.14 -26.19 8.26
N ILE A 274 -21.41 -26.56 8.06
CA ILE A 274 -22.44 -25.66 7.51
C ILE A 274 -22.62 -24.41 8.38
N LYS A 275 -22.57 -24.57 9.71
CA LYS A 275 -22.66 -23.45 10.65
C LYS A 275 -21.46 -22.51 10.54
N GLU A 276 -20.25 -23.05 10.39
CA GLU A 276 -19.03 -22.25 10.19
C GLU A 276 -19.05 -21.52 8.83
N ILE A 277 -19.47 -22.18 7.75
CA ILE A 277 -19.64 -21.54 6.41
C ILE A 277 -20.64 -20.38 6.48
N ARG A 278 -21.77 -20.56 7.18
CA ARG A 278 -22.75 -19.47 7.39
C ARG A 278 -22.12 -18.28 8.10
N LYS A 279 -21.35 -18.49 9.17
CA LYS A 279 -20.68 -17.38 9.88
C LYS A 279 -19.71 -16.62 8.98
N LEU A 280 -19.03 -17.30 8.06
CA LEU A 280 -18.11 -16.69 7.10
C LEU A 280 -18.82 -15.94 5.97
N SER A 281 -20.05 -16.33 5.62
CA SER A 281 -20.84 -15.67 4.56
C SER A 281 -21.53 -14.38 5.02
N TYR A 282 -21.70 -14.18 6.32
CA TYR A 282 -22.33 -12.98 6.92
C TYR A 282 -21.32 -11.95 7.46
N ARG A 283 -20.03 -12.11 7.18
CA ARG A 283 -18.96 -11.13 7.47
C ARG A 283 -18.39 -10.55 6.17
#